data_AF-A0A7Z9WDP8-F1
#
_entry.id   AF-A0A7Z9WDP8-F1
#
_cell.length_a   1.000
_cell.length_b   1.000
_cell.length_c   1.000
_cell.angle_alpha   90.00
_cell.angle_beta   90.00
_cell.angle_gamma   90.00
#
_symmetry.space_group_name_H-M   'P 1'
#
loop_
_entity.id
_entity.type
_entity.pdbx_description
1 polymer ?
#
loop_
_entity_poly.entity_id
_entity_poly.type
_entity_poly.pdbx_seq_one_letter_code
_entity_poly.pdbx_strand_id
1 'polypeptide(L)' 'GENALSAIEVGDIPAVSMVLVDGQIVVQKSRNTPPPKRMPQVLGP' A
#
# COMPACT_ATOMS: atom_id res chain seq x y z
N GLY A 1 4.60 0.41 -12.45
CA GLY A 1 4.95 1.84 -12.22
C GLY A 1 5.99 2.06 -11.11
N GLU A 2 6.54 3.28 -11.02
CA GLU A 2 7.46 3.73 -9.95
C GLU A 2 6.75 4.11 -8.65
N ASN A 3 5.57 4.72 -8.79
CA ASN A 3 4.70 5.12 -7.69
C ASN A 3 3.24 4.77 -8.03
N ALA A 4 2.33 4.98 -7.09
CA ALA A 4 0.92 4.65 -7.26
C ALA A 4 0.30 5.35 -8.48
N LEU A 5 0.61 6.64 -8.69
CA LEU A 5 0.09 7.40 -9.83
C LEU A 5 0.52 6.79 -11.16
N SER A 6 1.82 6.53 -11.35
CA SER A 6 2.34 5.92 -12.57
C SER A 6 1.84 4.50 -12.84
N ALA A 7 1.40 3.77 -11.81
CA ALA A 7 0.76 2.47 -11.98
C ALA A 7 -0.67 2.64 -12.52
N ILE A 8 -1.43 3.55 -11.91
CA ILE A 8 -2.81 3.86 -12.33
C ILE A 8 -2.84 4.37 -13.78
N GLU A 9 -1.92 5.26 -14.17
CA GLU A 9 -1.85 5.85 -15.51
C GLU A 9 -1.70 4.80 -16.63
N VAL A 10 -1.04 3.67 -16.36
CA VAL A 10 -0.82 2.60 -17.33
C VAL A 10 -1.79 1.42 -17.16
N GLY A 11 -2.73 1.51 -16.21
CA GLY A 11 -3.71 0.45 -15.92
C GLY A 11 -3.21 -0.67 -15.00
N ASP A 12 -2.03 -0.52 -14.37
CA ASP A 12 -1.53 -1.46 -13.38
C ASP A 12 -2.27 -1.32 -12.04
N ILE A 13 -2.41 -2.45 -11.32
CA ILE A 13 -2.89 -2.43 -9.93
C ILE A 13 -1.79 -1.88 -9.01
N PRO A 14 -2.00 -0.77 -8.29
CA PRO A 14 -1.02 -0.25 -7.34
C PRO A 14 -0.88 -1.19 -6.13
N ALA A 15 0.33 -1.23 -5.56
CA ALA A 15 0.61 -2.03 -4.38
C ALA A 15 -0.02 -1.40 -3.12
N VAL A 16 -0.75 -2.20 -2.34
CA VAL A 16 -1.31 -1.79 -1.05
C VAL A 16 -0.39 -2.24 0.08
N SER A 17 0.26 -1.27 0.72
CA SER A 17 1.23 -1.51 1.79
C SER A 17 0.62 -1.53 3.19
N MET A 18 -0.54 -0.91 3.42
CA MET A 18 -1.23 -0.94 4.72
C MET A 18 -2.72 -0.60 4.54
N VAL A 19 -3.59 -1.17 5.37
CA VAL A 19 -5.01 -0.81 5.45
C VAL A 19 -5.35 -0.48 6.88
N LEU A 20 -6.02 0.67 7.08
CA LEU A 20 -6.54 1.11 8.36
C LEU A 20 -8.07 1.13 8.29
N VAL A 21 -8.72 0.64 9.34
CA VAL A 21 -10.17 0.73 9.55
C VAL A 21 -10.39 1.30 10.94
N ASP A 22 -11.13 2.41 11.04
CA ASP A 22 -11.39 3.13 12.30
C ASP A 22 -10.10 3.43 13.09
N GLY A 23 -9.04 3.82 12.38
CA GLY A 23 -7.73 4.12 12.97
C GLY A 23 -6.89 2.90 13.36
N GLN A 24 -7.43 1.68 13.26
CA GLN A 24 -6.70 0.44 13.56
C GLN A 24 -6.07 -0.15 12.30
N ILE A 25 -4.81 -0.60 12.40
CA ILE A 25 -4.13 -1.29 11.30
C ILE A 25 -4.67 -2.72 11.22
N VAL A 26 -5.42 -3.01 10.15
CA VAL A 26 -6.03 -4.34 9.92
C VAL A 26 -5.25 -5.18 8.91
N VAL A 27 -4.45 -4.53 8.05
CA VAL A 27 -3.56 -5.21 7.10
C VAL A 27 -2.23 -4.47 7.05
N GLN A 28 -1.13 -5.17 7.30
CA GLN A 28 0.22 -4.62 7.22
C GLN A 28 0.90 -4.81 5.86
N LYS A 29 0.40 -5.71 5.01
CA LYS A 29 0.84 -5.91 3.63
C LYS A 29 -0.26 -6.69 2.91
N SER A 30 -0.76 -6.15 1.80
CA SER A 30 -1.78 -6.87 1.03
C SER A 30 -1.22 -8.18 0.47
N ARG A 31 -2.05 -9.22 0.52
CA ARG A 31 -1.76 -10.53 -0.06
C ARG A 31 -2.18 -10.63 -1.53
N ASN A 32 -3.00 -9.68 -1.98
CA ASN A 32 -3.68 -9.72 -3.28
C ASN A 32 -3.11 -8.73 -4.30
N THR A 33 -2.35 -7.73 -3.85
CA THR A 33 -1.71 -6.76 -4.75
C THR A 33 -0.22 -7.08 -4.90
N PRO A 34 0.44 -6.54 -5.93
CA PRO A 34 1.89 -6.62 -6.05
C PRO A 34 2.62 -6.12 -4.78
N PRO A 35 3.86 -6.57 -4.53
CA PRO A 35 4.62 -6.12 -3.38
C PRO A 35 4.93 -4.61 -3.47
N PRO A 36 4.78 -3.85 -2.37
CA PRO A 36 5.06 -2.42 -2.39
C PRO A 36 6.56 -2.14 -2.44
N LYS A 37 6.95 -1.13 -3.24
CA LYS A 37 8.34 -0.62 -3.29
C LYS A 37 8.78 0.06 -1.99
N ARG A 38 7.83 0.61 -1.22
CA ARG A 38 8.07 1.33 0.03
C ARG A 38 7.04 0.91 1.07
N MET A 39 7.50 0.50 2.24
CA MET A 39 6.64 0.22 3.38
C MET A 39 6.46 1.49 4.23
N PRO A 40 5.24 1.78 4.72
CA PRO A 40 5.02 2.83 5.69
C PRO A 40 5.69 2.44 7.03
N GLN A 41 6.18 3.44 7.75
CA GLN A 41 6.65 3.26 9.12
C GLN A 41 5.50 3.58 10.07
N VAL A 42 5.20 2.66 10.98
CA VAL A 42 4.26 2.93 12.07
C VAL A 42 5.04 3.62 13.16
N LEU A 43 4.84 4.94 13.28
CA LEU A 43 5.36 5.71 14.40
C LEU A 43 4.40 5.47 15.57
N GLY A 44 4.93 4.97 16.68
CA GLY A 44 4.16 4.91 17.93
C GLY A 44 3.83 6.32 18.44
N PRO A 45 3.09 6.43 19.56
CA PRO A 45 3.15 7.65 20.35
C PRO A 45 4.60 7.97 20.76
#